data_AF-A0A353XTW8-F1
#
_entry.id   AF-A0A353XTW8-F1
#
_cell.length_a   1.000
_cell.length_b   1.000
_cell.length_c   1.000
_cell.angle_alpha   90.00
_cell.angle_beta   90.00
_cell.angle_gamma   90.00
#
_symmetry.space_group_name_H-M   'P 1'
#
loop_
_entity.id
_entity.type
_entity.pdbx_description
1 polymer ?
#
loop_
_entity_poly.entity_id
_entity_poly.type
_entity_poly.pdbx_seq_one_letter_code
_entity_poly.pdbx_strand_id
1 'polypeptide(L)'
;LSGAAVLIFVSQLKYLTNIAVSGNTLPGYTASLVTQLSTFHLPTFIIGGSAFILFMLNRYASGLLWQSWLPASKAKWAGRLFPLVVVIVAIFLSHIDNWSSRGIRGIGEIPTGLPMLSMPEFESLSQVATMLPTAGLMALIVFVSSSSVASTYARLRGEKFDANQELKGLGLANIAGGFSQSFPVAGGFSRTAINVDSGAKTPLASLITVIIMVATLLVLNEAIAPLPYALLGAMIMASIVSLIDVDTFKTALKTDRLDAMSFAATF
;
A
#
# COMPACT_ATOMS: atom_id res chain seq x y z
N LEU A 1 -5.98 0.84 -13.27
CA LEU A 1 -5.68 1.12 -11.84
C LEU A 1 -6.92 0.94 -10.96
N SER A 2 -8.07 1.49 -11.33
CA SER A 2 -9.33 1.37 -10.56
C SER A 2 -9.78 -0.09 -10.33
N GLY A 3 -9.74 -0.97 -11.34
CA GLY A 3 -10.09 -2.40 -11.17
C GLY A 3 -9.19 -3.13 -10.17
N ALA A 4 -7.87 -2.94 -10.28
CA ALA A 4 -6.90 -3.45 -9.31
C ALA A 4 -7.13 -2.88 -7.89
N ALA A 5 -7.48 -1.60 -7.77
CA ALA A 5 -7.83 -0.99 -6.48
C ALA A 5 -9.06 -1.67 -5.85
N VAL A 6 -10.11 -1.93 -6.62
CA VAL A 6 -11.29 -2.65 -6.12
C VAL A 6 -10.94 -4.08 -5.69
N LEU A 7 -10.13 -4.80 -6.47
CA LEU A 7 -9.66 -6.13 -6.10
C LEU A 7 -8.86 -6.10 -4.78
N ILE A 8 -7.94 -5.14 -4.63
CA ILE A 8 -7.17 -4.95 -3.40
C ILE A 8 -8.13 -4.65 -2.24
N PHE A 9 -9.11 -3.76 -2.42
CA PHE A 9 -10.09 -3.41 -1.39
C PHE A 9 -10.82 -4.63 -0.86
N VAL A 10 -11.39 -5.42 -1.76
CA VAL A 10 -12.12 -6.64 -1.39
C VAL A 10 -11.19 -7.67 -0.76
N SER A 11 -9.96 -7.81 -1.26
CA SER A 11 -8.98 -8.74 -0.68
C SER A 11 -8.54 -8.37 0.73
N GLN A 12 -8.62 -7.09 1.14
CA GLN A 12 -8.29 -6.66 2.50
C GLN A 12 -9.39 -6.99 3.51
N LEU A 13 -10.64 -7.22 3.07
CA LEU A 13 -11.75 -7.55 3.97
C LEU A 13 -11.45 -8.80 4.81
N LYS A 14 -10.66 -9.74 4.28
CA LYS A 14 -10.19 -10.93 5.02
C LYS A 14 -9.51 -10.60 6.34
N TYR A 15 -8.78 -9.49 6.41
CA TYR A 15 -8.09 -9.05 7.64
C TYR A 15 -9.03 -8.37 8.62
N LEU A 16 -10.12 -7.76 8.16
CA LEU A 16 -11.13 -7.13 9.01
C LEU A 16 -12.12 -8.16 9.56
N THR A 17 -12.50 -9.15 8.76
CA THR A 17 -13.50 -10.16 9.14
C THR A 17 -12.89 -11.42 9.76
N ASN A 18 -11.57 -11.60 9.61
CA ASN A 18 -10.83 -12.82 9.94
C ASN A 18 -11.28 -14.06 9.14
N ILE A 19 -11.96 -13.85 8.01
CA ILE A 19 -12.42 -14.94 7.12
C ILE A 19 -11.26 -15.34 6.20
N ALA A 20 -11.00 -16.65 6.10
CA ALA A 20 -9.96 -17.18 5.23
C ALA A 20 -10.43 -17.13 3.77
N VAL A 21 -10.01 -16.09 3.08
CA VAL A 21 -10.38 -15.89 1.67
C VAL A 21 -9.46 -16.72 0.77
N SER A 22 -10.04 -17.64 0.00
CA SER A 22 -9.38 -18.45 -1.01
C SER A 22 -9.73 -17.96 -2.43
N GLY A 23 -8.71 -17.89 -3.31
CA GLY A 23 -8.84 -17.51 -4.72
C GLY A 23 -8.04 -16.26 -5.10
N ASN A 24 -7.99 -15.96 -6.40
CA ASN A 24 -7.24 -14.81 -6.97
C ASN A 24 -8.17 -13.84 -7.73
N THR A 25 -9.48 -14.07 -7.70
CA THR A 25 -10.47 -13.34 -8.50
C THR A 25 -11.54 -12.72 -7.61
N LEU A 26 -12.13 -11.60 -8.07
CA LEU A 26 -13.17 -10.89 -7.33
C LEU A 26 -14.39 -11.79 -6.99
N PRO A 27 -14.93 -12.61 -7.92
CA PRO A 27 -16.04 -13.51 -7.59
C PRO A 27 -15.65 -14.61 -6.60
N GLY A 28 -14.41 -15.11 -6.68
CA GLY A 28 -13.90 -16.08 -5.71
C GLY A 28 -13.82 -15.48 -4.31
N TYR A 29 -13.35 -14.23 -4.21
CA TYR A 29 -13.32 -13.50 -2.95
C TYR A 29 -14.70 -13.27 -2.34
N THR A 30 -15.66 -12.80 -3.13
CA THR A 30 -17.03 -12.57 -2.62
C THR A 30 -17.74 -13.86 -2.25
N ALA A 31 -17.59 -14.92 -3.05
CA ALA A 31 -18.15 -16.24 -2.73
C ALA A 31 -17.57 -16.83 -1.43
N SER A 32 -16.26 -16.73 -1.22
CA SER A 32 -15.60 -17.19 0.01
C SER A 32 -16.06 -16.41 1.25
N LEU A 33 -16.30 -15.09 1.12
CA LEU A 33 -16.83 -14.28 2.22
C LEU A 33 -18.27 -14.67 2.60
N VAL A 34 -19.12 -14.98 1.62
CA VAL A 34 -20.52 -15.39 1.87
C VAL A 34 -20.57 -16.79 2.47
N THR A 35 -19.80 -17.73 1.92
CA THR A 35 -19.82 -19.14 2.37
C THR A 35 -19.23 -19.33 3.76
N GLN A 36 -18.23 -18.53 4.15
CA GLN A 36 -17.59 -18.59 5.46
C GLN A 36 -18.05 -17.48 6.41
N LEU A 37 -19.23 -16.89 6.19
CA LEU A 37 -19.72 -15.80 7.04
C LEU A 37 -19.89 -16.22 8.52
N SER A 38 -20.05 -17.52 8.79
CA SER A 38 -20.11 -18.08 10.14
C SER A 38 -18.79 -17.97 10.94
N THR A 39 -17.64 -17.78 10.29
CA THR A 39 -16.34 -17.59 10.96
C THR A 39 -16.03 -16.12 11.26
N PHE A 40 -17.01 -15.24 11.05
CA PHE A 40 -16.87 -13.80 11.28
C PHE A 40 -16.48 -13.48 12.73
N HIS A 41 -15.37 -12.78 12.89
CA HIS A 41 -14.86 -12.39 14.20
C HIS A 41 -15.18 -10.92 14.50
N LEU A 42 -16.26 -10.69 15.24
CA LEU A 42 -16.79 -9.35 15.53
C LEU A 42 -15.77 -8.39 16.18
N PRO A 43 -14.94 -8.78 17.18
CA PRO A 43 -13.94 -7.89 17.75
C PRO A 43 -12.91 -7.38 16.73
N THR A 44 -12.47 -8.26 15.81
CA THR A 44 -11.53 -7.90 14.74
C THR A 44 -12.16 -6.90 13.79
N PHE A 45 -13.44 -7.10 13.46
CA PHE A 45 -14.18 -6.20 12.59
C PHE A 45 -14.40 -4.83 13.22
N ILE A 46 -14.68 -4.74 14.52
CA ILE A 46 -14.82 -3.45 15.22
C ILE A 46 -13.49 -2.68 15.20
N ILE A 47 -12.37 -3.34 15.49
CA ILE A 47 -11.04 -2.70 15.47
C ILE A 47 -10.66 -2.25 14.06
N GLY A 48 -10.77 -3.13 13.07
CA GLY A 48 -10.45 -2.80 11.69
C GLY A 48 -11.39 -1.76 11.08
N GLY A 49 -12.70 -1.88 11.34
CA GLY A 49 -13.72 -0.95 10.88
C GLY A 49 -13.58 0.44 11.50
N SER A 50 -13.32 0.52 12.81
CA SER A 50 -13.05 1.80 13.48
C SER A 50 -11.78 2.45 12.93
N ALA A 51 -10.70 1.69 12.74
CA ALA A 51 -9.48 2.19 12.12
C ALA A 51 -9.71 2.69 10.69
N PHE A 52 -10.48 1.96 9.89
CA PHE A 52 -10.84 2.37 8.53
C PHE A 52 -11.62 3.71 8.53
N ILE A 53 -12.62 3.83 9.42
CA ILE A 53 -13.38 5.08 9.59
C ILE A 53 -12.45 6.22 10.01
N LEU A 54 -11.56 6.01 10.98
CA LEU A 54 -10.58 7.02 11.41
C LEU A 54 -9.68 7.48 10.25
N PHE A 55 -9.18 6.56 9.42
CA PHE A 55 -8.37 6.92 8.25
C PHE A 55 -9.19 7.66 7.18
N MET A 56 -10.45 7.29 6.96
CA MET A 56 -11.34 8.00 6.05
C MET A 56 -11.68 9.41 6.54
N LEU A 57 -11.97 9.57 7.84
CA LEU A 57 -12.21 10.86 8.47
C LEU A 57 -10.96 11.75 8.37
N ASN A 58 -9.79 11.23 8.72
CA ASN A 58 -8.54 11.98 8.56
C ASN A 58 -8.30 12.39 7.09
N ARG A 59 -8.71 11.56 6.13
CA ARG A 59 -8.53 11.87 4.71
C ARG A 59 -9.48 12.96 4.22
N TYR A 60 -10.78 12.74 4.35
CA TYR A 60 -11.81 13.60 3.73
C TYR A 60 -12.21 14.78 4.61
N ALA A 61 -12.08 14.66 5.93
CA ALA A 61 -12.40 15.70 6.89
C ALA A 61 -11.15 16.34 7.51
N SER A 62 -9.94 16.16 6.92
CA SER A 62 -8.70 16.79 7.43
C SER A 62 -8.82 18.30 7.62
N GLY A 63 -9.50 19.00 6.70
CA GLY A 63 -9.75 20.43 6.81
C GLY A 63 -10.55 20.77 8.07
N LEU A 64 -11.64 20.08 8.31
CA LEU A 64 -12.49 20.30 9.48
C LEU A 64 -11.81 19.88 10.80
N LEU A 65 -11.15 18.72 10.80
CA LEU A 65 -10.54 18.14 11.99
C LEU A 65 -9.30 18.92 12.43
N TRP A 66 -8.39 19.21 11.50
CA TRP A 66 -7.09 19.76 11.86
C TRP A 66 -7.04 21.28 11.71
N GLN A 67 -7.66 21.87 10.69
CA GLN A 67 -7.57 23.33 10.46
C GLN A 67 -8.51 24.13 11.38
N SER A 68 -9.45 23.47 12.08
CA SER A 68 -10.30 24.12 13.08
C SER A 68 -9.52 24.57 14.31
N TRP A 69 -8.44 23.87 14.68
CA TRP A 69 -7.65 24.16 15.87
C TRP A 69 -6.13 24.24 15.64
N LEU A 70 -5.61 23.94 14.45
CA LEU A 70 -4.19 24.11 14.09
C LEU A 70 -3.99 25.09 12.93
N PRO A 71 -2.86 25.84 12.92
CA PRO A 71 -2.39 26.55 11.74
C PRO A 71 -2.21 25.60 10.55
N ALA A 72 -2.48 26.08 9.33
CA ALA A 72 -2.48 25.29 8.10
C ALA A 72 -1.23 24.39 7.90
N SER A 73 -0.04 24.91 8.24
CA SER A 73 1.21 24.15 8.15
C SER A 73 1.24 22.96 9.13
N LYS A 74 0.83 23.17 10.39
CA LYS A 74 0.77 22.10 11.41
C LYS A 74 -0.36 21.10 11.12
N ALA A 75 -1.50 21.58 10.63
CA ALA A 75 -2.63 20.75 10.25
C ALA A 75 -2.26 19.74 9.14
N LYS A 76 -1.48 20.19 8.14
CA LYS A 76 -0.99 19.33 7.06
C LYS A 76 -0.10 18.19 7.59
N TRP A 77 0.79 18.49 8.54
CA TRP A 77 1.66 17.48 9.16
C TRP A 77 0.91 16.56 10.11
N ALA A 78 -0.06 17.06 10.87
CA ALA A 78 -0.92 16.25 11.73
C ALA A 78 -1.64 15.15 10.93
N GLY A 79 -2.25 15.51 9.80
CA GLY A 79 -2.91 14.52 8.94
C GLY A 79 -1.97 13.46 8.35
N ARG A 80 -0.70 13.80 8.14
CA ARG A 80 0.33 12.87 7.62
C ARG A 80 0.89 11.92 8.69
N LEU A 81 1.02 12.40 9.92
CA LEU A 81 1.49 11.62 11.05
C LEU A 81 0.37 10.79 11.69
N PHE A 82 -0.89 11.12 11.41
CA PHE A 82 -2.05 10.44 11.97
C PHE A 82 -2.02 8.91 11.81
N PRO A 83 -1.67 8.32 10.64
CA PRO A 83 -1.57 6.87 10.52
C PRO A 83 -0.55 6.25 11.49
N LEU A 84 0.57 6.92 11.73
CA LEU A 84 1.58 6.48 12.69
C LEU A 84 1.05 6.55 14.13
N VAL A 85 0.33 7.62 14.48
CA VAL A 85 -0.31 7.75 15.80
C VAL A 85 -1.32 6.64 16.03
N VAL A 86 -2.17 6.32 15.04
CA VAL A 86 -3.14 5.23 15.14
C VAL A 86 -2.45 3.88 15.33
N VAL A 87 -1.33 3.63 14.64
CA VAL A 87 -0.51 2.41 14.84
C VAL A 87 0.03 2.34 16.26
N ILE A 88 0.63 3.42 16.77
CA ILE A 88 1.18 3.46 18.14
C ILE A 88 0.09 3.22 19.19
N VAL A 89 -1.06 3.88 19.04
CA VAL A 89 -2.21 3.70 19.93
C VAL A 89 -2.74 2.27 19.85
N ALA A 90 -2.83 1.69 18.64
CA ALA A 90 -3.29 0.31 18.46
C ALA A 90 -2.34 -0.70 19.12
N ILE A 91 -1.02 -0.51 19.02
CA ILE A 91 -0.02 -1.34 19.72
C ILE A 91 -0.24 -1.26 21.24
N PHE A 92 -0.39 -0.04 21.77
CA PHE A 92 -0.58 0.20 23.20
C PHE A 92 -1.87 -0.44 23.72
N LEU A 93 -2.99 -0.26 23.01
CA LEU A 93 -4.28 -0.87 23.36
C LEU A 93 -4.24 -2.39 23.25
N SER A 94 -3.58 -2.92 22.21
CA SER A 94 -3.38 -4.37 22.03
C SER A 94 -2.64 -5.00 23.20
N HIS A 95 -1.65 -4.29 23.74
CA HIS A 95 -0.87 -4.74 24.89
C HIS A 95 -1.68 -4.71 26.20
N ILE A 96 -2.44 -3.65 26.46
CA ILE A 96 -3.21 -3.50 27.70
C ILE A 96 -4.42 -4.45 27.74
N ASP A 97 -5.14 -4.56 26.63
CA ASP A 97 -6.38 -5.34 26.55
C ASP A 97 -6.16 -6.79 26.08
N ASN A 98 -4.89 -7.17 25.90
CA ASN A 98 -4.41 -8.48 25.48
C ASN A 98 -5.20 -9.04 24.29
N TRP A 99 -5.23 -8.30 23.18
CA TRP A 99 -6.07 -8.63 22.02
C TRP A 99 -5.79 -10.01 21.43
N SER A 100 -4.58 -10.54 21.61
CA SER A 100 -4.21 -11.91 21.23
C SER A 100 -5.08 -12.97 21.93
N SER A 101 -5.38 -12.82 23.23
CA SER A 101 -6.23 -13.76 23.96
C SER A 101 -7.70 -13.67 23.54
N ARG A 102 -8.08 -12.58 22.89
CA ARG A 102 -9.43 -12.37 22.31
C ARG A 102 -9.53 -12.84 20.85
N GLY A 103 -8.52 -13.54 20.33
CA GLY A 103 -8.54 -14.09 18.96
C GLY A 103 -8.23 -13.05 17.86
N ILE A 104 -7.82 -11.83 18.22
CA ILE A 104 -7.40 -10.82 17.24
C ILE A 104 -5.97 -11.11 16.83
N ARG A 105 -5.76 -11.34 15.53
CA ARG A 105 -4.46 -11.71 14.98
C ARG A 105 -3.54 -10.50 14.86
N GLY A 106 -2.49 -10.49 15.68
CA GLY A 106 -1.33 -9.60 15.53
C GLY A 106 -0.40 -10.07 14.42
N ILE A 107 0.55 -9.20 14.01
CA ILE A 107 1.58 -9.53 13.02
C ILE A 107 2.39 -10.76 13.44
N GLY A 108 2.68 -10.87 14.74
CA GLY A 108 3.53 -11.91 15.31
C GLY A 108 5.02 -11.55 15.20
N GLU A 109 5.88 -12.55 15.42
CA GLU A 109 7.33 -12.35 15.33
C GLU A 109 7.75 -12.14 13.88
N ILE A 110 8.41 -11.01 13.62
CA ILE A 110 9.05 -10.75 12.32
C ILE A 110 10.47 -11.31 12.40
N PRO A 111 10.95 -12.03 11.38
CA PRO A 111 12.32 -12.50 11.33
C PRO A 111 13.29 -11.35 11.58
N THR A 112 14.11 -11.47 12.63
CA THR A 112 15.10 -10.46 12.98
C THR A 112 16.34 -10.59 12.11
N GLY A 113 16.85 -9.45 11.63
CA GLY A 113 18.08 -9.39 10.83
C GLY A 113 17.82 -8.93 9.40
N LEU A 114 18.91 -8.74 8.65
CA LEU A 114 18.81 -8.45 7.22
C LEU A 114 18.54 -9.76 6.46
N PRO A 115 17.70 -9.73 5.41
CA PRO A 115 17.49 -10.90 4.56
C PRO A 115 18.84 -11.34 3.99
N MET A 116 19.12 -12.65 4.04
CA MET A 116 20.31 -13.20 3.41
C MET A 116 20.15 -13.07 1.89
N LEU A 117 21.22 -12.65 1.22
CA LEU A 117 21.24 -12.66 -0.23
C LEU A 117 21.14 -14.11 -0.71
N SER A 118 20.08 -14.41 -1.45
CA SER A 118 19.84 -15.72 -2.04
C SER A 118 19.89 -15.62 -3.56
N MET A 119 20.49 -16.63 -4.21
CA MET A 119 20.35 -16.78 -5.64
C MET A 119 18.91 -17.19 -5.98
N PRO A 120 18.27 -16.56 -6.98
CA PRO A 120 16.99 -17.03 -7.47
C PRO A 120 17.13 -18.47 -7.98
N GLU A 121 16.39 -19.39 -7.38
CA GLU A 121 16.35 -20.79 -7.80
C GLU A 121 15.39 -20.91 -8.98
N PHE A 122 15.88 -21.49 -10.09
CA PHE A 122 15.07 -21.81 -11.25
C PHE A 122 14.96 -23.32 -11.35
N GLU A 123 13.79 -23.90 -11.07
CA GLU A 123 13.63 -25.36 -11.06
C GLU A 123 13.78 -25.96 -12.47
N SER A 124 13.38 -25.20 -13.50
CA SER A 124 13.48 -25.63 -14.89
C SER A 124 13.42 -24.44 -15.86
N LEU A 125 14.00 -24.62 -17.04
CA LEU A 125 13.91 -23.62 -18.12
C LEU A 125 12.46 -23.44 -18.60
N SER A 126 11.62 -24.47 -18.47
CA SER A 126 10.19 -24.41 -18.76
C SER A 126 9.43 -23.54 -17.75
N GLN A 127 9.75 -23.60 -16.45
CA GLN A 127 9.16 -22.71 -15.44
C GLN A 127 9.52 -21.25 -15.72
N VAL A 128 10.76 -20.97 -16.11
CA VAL A 128 11.18 -19.61 -16.49
C VAL A 128 10.36 -19.12 -17.70
N ALA A 129 10.18 -19.97 -18.71
CA ALA A 129 9.40 -19.64 -19.90
C ALA A 129 7.92 -19.36 -19.58
N THR A 130 7.31 -20.08 -18.63
CA THR A 130 5.91 -19.85 -18.22
C THR A 130 5.74 -18.58 -17.37
N MET A 131 6.77 -18.17 -16.62
CA MET A 131 6.74 -16.95 -15.82
C MET A 131 7.09 -15.69 -16.62
N LEU A 132 7.79 -15.83 -17.75
CA LEU A 132 8.27 -14.71 -18.55
C LEU A 132 7.17 -13.73 -19.00
N PRO A 133 5.98 -14.17 -19.45
CA PRO A 133 4.90 -13.25 -19.82
C PRO A 133 4.42 -12.42 -18.62
N THR A 134 4.21 -13.06 -17.47
CA THR A 134 3.79 -12.37 -16.24
C THR A 134 4.87 -11.42 -15.73
N ALA A 135 6.14 -11.82 -15.78
CA ALA A 135 7.27 -10.98 -15.42
C ALA A 135 7.39 -9.74 -16.34
N GLY A 136 7.20 -9.93 -17.65
CA GLY A 136 7.20 -8.84 -18.63
C GLY A 136 6.06 -7.85 -18.40
N LEU A 137 4.85 -8.35 -18.12
CA LEU A 137 3.71 -7.51 -17.75
C LEU A 137 3.98 -6.73 -16.44
N MET A 138 4.54 -7.39 -15.43
CA MET A 138 4.91 -6.74 -14.17
C MET A 138 5.97 -5.66 -14.39
N ALA A 139 7.01 -5.93 -15.19
CA ALA A 139 8.03 -4.94 -15.54
C ALA A 139 7.42 -3.72 -16.26
N LEU A 140 6.50 -3.95 -17.19
CA LEU A 140 5.77 -2.88 -17.88
C LEU A 140 4.94 -2.03 -16.90
N ILE A 141 4.17 -2.67 -16.01
CA ILE A 141 3.34 -1.98 -15.01
C ILE A 141 4.22 -1.16 -14.06
N VAL A 142 5.32 -1.75 -13.56
CA VAL A 142 6.30 -1.07 -12.70
C VAL A 142 6.90 0.15 -13.40
N PHE A 143 7.31 -0.01 -14.66
CA PHE A 143 7.91 1.08 -15.44
C PHE A 143 6.91 2.21 -15.72
N VAL A 144 5.70 1.88 -16.18
CA VAL A 144 4.66 2.87 -16.52
C VAL A 144 4.22 3.62 -15.26
N SER A 145 4.01 2.92 -14.14
CA SER A 145 3.61 3.55 -12.88
C SER A 145 4.71 4.48 -12.34
N SER A 146 5.97 4.04 -12.32
CA SER A 146 7.08 4.86 -11.83
C SER A 146 7.33 6.07 -12.74
N SER A 147 7.34 5.86 -14.07
CA SER A 147 7.55 6.93 -15.05
C SER A 147 6.43 7.98 -15.00
N SER A 148 5.19 7.58 -14.74
CA SER A 148 4.06 8.51 -14.57
C SER A 148 4.28 9.41 -13.35
N VAL A 149 4.73 8.86 -12.21
CA VAL A 149 5.09 9.64 -11.02
C VAL A 149 6.26 10.57 -11.31
N ALA A 150 7.36 10.01 -11.82
CA ALA A 150 8.61 10.73 -12.05
C ALA A 150 8.44 11.90 -13.03
N SER A 151 7.78 11.68 -14.16
CA SER A 151 7.53 12.73 -15.17
C SER A 151 6.62 13.84 -14.65
N THR A 152 5.63 13.51 -13.80
CA THR A 152 4.76 14.49 -13.16
C THR A 152 5.57 15.42 -12.23
N TYR A 153 6.39 14.85 -11.35
CA TYR A 153 7.20 15.66 -10.43
C TYR A 153 8.34 16.40 -11.11
N ALA A 154 8.98 15.81 -12.13
CA ALA A 154 9.98 16.50 -12.94
C ALA A 154 9.38 17.76 -13.59
N ARG A 155 8.17 17.65 -14.16
CA ARG A 155 7.44 18.79 -14.71
C ARG A 155 7.15 19.85 -13.64
N LEU A 156 6.66 19.46 -12.47
CA LEU A 156 6.36 20.40 -11.37
C LEU A 156 7.60 21.13 -10.86
N ARG A 157 8.79 20.51 -10.96
CA ARG A 157 10.08 21.08 -10.53
C ARG A 157 10.85 21.79 -11.64
N GLY A 158 10.38 21.71 -12.90
CA GLY A 158 11.15 22.19 -14.05
C GLY A 158 12.43 21.38 -14.33
N GLU A 159 12.47 20.12 -13.89
CA GLU A 159 13.59 19.19 -14.09
C GLU A 159 13.39 18.39 -15.39
N LYS A 160 14.50 17.90 -15.96
CA LYS A 160 14.44 17.00 -17.13
C LYS A 160 14.08 15.58 -16.68
N PHE A 161 13.17 14.94 -17.40
CA PHE A 161 12.83 13.53 -17.22
C PHE A 161 13.48 12.70 -18.35
N ASP A 162 14.27 11.68 -17.97
CA ASP A 162 14.83 10.69 -18.89
C ASP A 162 14.26 9.30 -18.56
N ALA A 163 13.39 8.81 -19.44
CA ALA A 163 12.75 7.51 -19.31
C ALA A 163 13.75 6.35 -19.35
N ASN A 164 14.87 6.47 -20.09
CA ASN A 164 15.88 5.43 -20.15
C ASN A 164 16.65 5.33 -18.83
N GLN A 165 16.90 6.47 -18.18
CA GLN A 165 17.55 6.51 -16.89
C GLN A 165 16.65 5.91 -15.80
N GLU A 166 15.35 6.22 -15.83
CA GLU A 166 14.36 5.63 -14.94
C GLU A 166 14.27 4.11 -15.12
N LEU A 167 14.23 3.63 -16.38
CA LEU A 167 14.18 2.21 -16.68
C LEU A 167 15.43 1.47 -16.15
N LYS A 168 16.62 2.04 -16.33
CA LYS A 168 17.87 1.47 -15.79
C LYS A 168 17.84 1.42 -14.26
N GLY A 169 17.39 2.49 -13.62
CA GLY A 169 17.28 2.56 -12.16
C GLY A 169 16.32 1.49 -11.60
N LEU A 170 15.14 1.36 -12.20
CA LEU A 170 14.16 0.35 -11.81
C LEU A 170 14.65 -1.08 -12.09
N GLY A 171 15.30 -1.29 -13.23
CA GLY A 171 15.90 -2.59 -13.58
C GLY A 171 16.92 -3.03 -12.53
N LEU A 172 17.88 -2.15 -12.20
CA LEU A 172 18.88 -2.43 -11.17
C LEU A 172 18.26 -2.63 -9.79
N ALA A 173 17.27 -1.83 -9.41
CA ALA A 173 16.57 -1.97 -8.13
C ALA A 173 15.83 -3.32 -8.01
N ASN A 174 15.16 -3.77 -9.08
CA ASN A 174 14.45 -5.04 -9.09
C ASN A 174 15.40 -6.25 -9.21
N ILE A 175 16.52 -6.13 -9.91
CA ILE A 175 17.57 -7.16 -9.91
C ILE A 175 18.15 -7.32 -8.51
N ALA A 176 18.55 -6.22 -7.87
CA ALA A 176 19.04 -6.24 -6.48
C ALA A 176 17.98 -6.80 -5.52
N GLY A 177 16.72 -6.38 -5.68
CA GLY A 177 15.58 -6.89 -4.92
C GLY A 177 15.36 -8.39 -5.09
N GLY A 178 15.57 -8.94 -6.29
CA GLY A 178 15.47 -10.37 -6.55
C GLY A 178 16.48 -11.19 -5.73
N PHE A 179 17.71 -10.70 -5.57
CA PHE A 179 18.71 -11.34 -4.70
C PHE A 179 18.40 -11.19 -3.21
N SER A 180 17.69 -10.14 -2.81
CA SER A 180 17.32 -9.86 -1.42
C SER A 180 15.90 -10.31 -1.06
N GLN A 181 15.29 -11.21 -1.85
CA GLN A 181 13.95 -11.77 -1.61
C GLN A 181 12.81 -10.72 -1.57
N SER A 182 12.98 -9.62 -2.30
CA SER A 182 11.97 -8.56 -2.42
C SER A 182 10.93 -8.87 -3.50
N PHE A 183 9.71 -8.40 -3.29
CA PHE A 183 8.74 -8.24 -4.38
C PHE A 183 9.19 -7.15 -5.37
N PRO A 184 8.64 -7.13 -6.60
CA PRO A 184 8.90 -6.06 -7.55
C PRO A 184 8.60 -4.66 -6.97
N VAL A 185 9.52 -3.73 -7.16
CA VAL A 185 9.46 -2.36 -6.61
C VAL A 185 9.23 -1.33 -7.72
N ALA A 186 8.42 -0.32 -7.41
CA ALA A 186 8.10 0.81 -8.28
C ALA A 186 8.12 2.14 -7.50
N GLY A 187 8.13 3.26 -8.23
CA GLY A 187 7.95 4.61 -7.65
C GLY A 187 6.62 4.76 -6.93
N GLY A 188 6.65 5.19 -5.66
CA GLY A 188 5.45 5.32 -4.84
C GLY A 188 4.86 6.73 -4.84
N PHE A 189 3.65 6.92 -5.39
CA PHE A 189 2.94 8.21 -5.42
C PHE A 189 2.95 8.94 -4.08
N SER A 190 2.45 8.30 -3.01
CA SER A 190 2.32 8.91 -1.69
C SER A 190 3.68 9.20 -1.04
N ARG A 191 4.67 8.30 -1.21
CA ARG A 191 6.01 8.48 -0.65
C ARG A 191 6.76 9.62 -1.33
N THR A 192 6.70 9.68 -2.66
CA THR A 192 7.31 10.78 -3.43
C THR A 192 6.66 12.11 -3.08
N ALA A 193 5.33 12.17 -2.97
CA ALA A 193 4.60 13.38 -2.58
C ALA A 193 5.04 13.91 -1.20
N ILE A 194 5.12 13.03 -0.20
CA ILE A 194 5.57 13.42 1.15
C ILE A 194 7.02 13.88 1.11
N ASN A 195 7.89 13.18 0.39
CA ASN A 195 9.31 13.52 0.29
C ASN A 195 9.53 14.89 -0.38
N VAL A 196 8.82 15.15 -1.49
CA VAL A 196 8.84 16.44 -2.21
C VAL A 196 8.34 17.56 -1.32
N ASP A 197 7.20 17.36 -0.67
CA ASP A 197 6.59 18.38 0.21
C ASP A 197 7.40 18.62 1.49
N SER A 198 8.24 17.67 1.88
CA SER A 198 9.21 17.83 2.99
C SER A 198 10.46 18.60 2.55
N GLY A 199 10.54 19.02 1.29
CA GLY A 199 11.65 19.79 0.75
C GLY A 199 12.85 18.95 0.29
N ALA A 200 12.69 17.64 0.08
CA ALA A 200 13.78 16.79 -0.38
C ALA A 200 14.21 17.16 -1.81
N LYS A 201 15.49 17.51 -1.97
CA LYS A 201 16.10 17.89 -3.25
C LYS A 201 17.10 16.87 -3.80
N THR A 202 17.49 15.89 -2.99
CA THR A 202 18.50 14.88 -3.36
C THR A 202 18.05 13.48 -2.96
N PRO A 203 18.60 12.43 -3.58
CA PRO A 203 18.32 11.03 -3.19
C PRO A 203 18.70 10.67 -1.75
N LEU A 204 19.47 11.52 -1.06
CA LEU A 204 19.85 11.31 0.34
C LEU A 204 18.64 11.14 1.26
N ALA A 205 17.51 11.78 0.95
CA ALA A 205 16.29 11.60 1.74
C ALA A 205 15.78 10.14 1.72
N SER A 206 15.91 9.46 0.57
CA SER A 206 15.56 8.04 0.44
C SER A 206 16.55 7.17 1.21
N LEU A 207 17.84 7.50 1.20
CA LEU A 207 18.86 6.78 1.98
C LEU A 207 18.59 6.88 3.48
N ILE A 208 18.28 8.07 3.98
CA ILE A 208 17.89 8.29 5.39
C ILE A 208 16.64 7.47 5.72
N THR A 209 15.64 7.44 4.83
CA THR A 209 14.42 6.64 5.02
C THR A 209 14.75 5.15 5.16
N VAL A 210 15.66 4.61 4.35
CA VAL A 210 16.09 3.21 4.44
C VAL A 210 16.81 2.93 5.75
N ILE A 211 17.72 3.82 6.18
CA ILE A 211 18.44 3.67 7.46
C ILE A 211 17.45 3.62 8.63
N ILE A 212 16.48 4.55 8.66
CA ILE A 212 15.46 4.59 9.71
C ILE A 212 14.58 3.33 9.65
N MET A 213 14.20 2.86 8.47
CA MET A 213 13.41 1.65 8.30
C MET A 213 14.14 0.41 8.81
N VAL A 214 15.43 0.24 8.47
CA VAL A 214 16.26 -0.86 8.96
C VAL A 214 16.42 -0.79 10.49
N ALA A 215 16.73 0.40 11.03
CA ALA A 215 16.82 0.59 12.47
C ALA A 215 15.50 0.27 13.18
N THR A 216 14.37 0.65 12.59
CA THR A 216 13.04 0.35 13.14
C THR A 216 12.77 -1.15 13.15
N LEU A 217 13.08 -1.86 12.07
CA LEU A 217 12.89 -3.32 12.01
C LEU A 217 13.78 -4.06 13.01
N LEU A 218 15.00 -3.60 13.24
CA LEU A 218 15.94 -4.24 14.17
C LEU A 218 15.61 -3.96 15.64
N VAL A 219 15.08 -2.78 15.97
CA VAL A 219 14.86 -2.35 17.36
C VAL A 219 13.41 -2.53 17.82
N LEU A 220 12.42 -2.31 16.94
CA LEU A 220 10.99 -2.29 17.30
C LEU A 220 10.25 -3.60 16.96
N ASN A 221 10.95 -4.69 16.60
CA ASN A 221 10.28 -5.95 16.24
C ASN A 221 9.26 -6.41 17.31
N GLU A 222 9.70 -6.53 18.56
CA GLU A 222 8.84 -6.95 19.68
C GLU A 222 7.69 -5.95 19.93
N ALA A 223 7.96 -4.65 19.77
CA ALA A 223 6.94 -3.62 19.95
C ALA A 223 5.87 -3.66 18.87
N ILE A 224 6.19 -4.10 17.65
CA ILE A 224 5.26 -4.16 16.50
C ILE A 224 4.51 -5.50 16.46
N ALA A 225 5.03 -6.58 17.06
CA ALA A 225 4.39 -7.90 17.09
C ALA A 225 2.88 -7.90 17.46
N PRO A 226 2.39 -7.12 18.45
CA PRO A 226 0.96 -7.12 18.81
C PRO A 226 0.08 -6.26 17.88
N LEU A 227 0.63 -5.61 16.86
CA LEU A 227 -0.11 -4.79 15.91
C LEU A 227 -1.12 -5.65 15.11
N PRO A 228 -2.43 -5.35 15.13
CA PRO A 228 -3.41 -6.19 14.43
C PRO A 228 -3.30 -6.12 12.91
N TYR A 229 -3.42 -7.28 12.25
CA TYR A 229 -3.59 -7.33 10.78
C TYR A 229 -4.81 -6.54 10.30
N ALA A 230 -5.87 -6.48 11.10
CA ALA A 230 -7.07 -5.69 10.80
C ALA A 230 -6.77 -4.20 10.62
N LEU A 231 -5.83 -3.65 11.40
CA LEU A 231 -5.41 -2.26 11.29
C LEU A 231 -4.65 -2.01 9.98
N LEU A 232 -3.74 -2.93 9.61
CA LEU A 232 -3.00 -2.87 8.35
C LEU A 232 -3.94 -2.96 7.15
N GLY A 233 -4.89 -3.91 7.18
CA GLY A 233 -5.91 -4.07 6.15
C GLY A 233 -6.74 -2.79 5.98
N ALA A 234 -7.19 -2.20 7.10
CA ALA A 234 -7.92 -0.93 7.11
C ALA A 234 -7.10 0.23 6.53
N MET A 235 -5.81 0.32 6.84
CA MET A 235 -4.91 1.32 6.29
C MET A 235 -4.73 1.17 4.77
N ILE A 236 -4.57 -0.06 4.29
CA ILE A 236 -4.48 -0.36 2.86
C ILE A 236 -5.78 0.04 2.18
N MET A 237 -6.94 -0.42 2.69
CA MET A 237 -8.26 -0.05 2.17
C MET A 237 -8.43 1.47 2.09
N ALA A 238 -8.10 2.20 3.15
CA ALA A 238 -8.21 3.66 3.17
C ALA A 238 -7.28 4.35 2.15
N SER A 239 -6.12 3.77 1.89
CA SER A 239 -5.15 4.31 0.94
C SER A 239 -5.62 4.16 -0.50
N ILE A 240 -6.19 3.01 -0.86
CA ILE A 240 -6.56 2.69 -2.24
C ILE A 240 -7.90 3.28 -2.68
N VAL A 241 -8.78 3.70 -1.76
CA VAL A 241 -10.06 4.33 -2.13
C VAL A 241 -9.84 5.56 -3.03
N SER A 242 -8.74 6.30 -2.85
CA SER A 242 -8.41 7.43 -3.73
C SER A 242 -7.87 7.06 -5.11
N LEU A 243 -7.48 5.81 -5.31
CA LEU A 243 -7.06 5.32 -6.63
C LEU A 243 -8.28 4.99 -7.51
N ILE A 244 -9.48 4.92 -6.93
CA ILE A 244 -10.73 4.72 -7.66
C ILE A 244 -11.19 6.07 -8.20
N ASP A 245 -10.84 6.32 -9.46
CA ASP A 245 -11.17 7.58 -10.14
C ASP A 245 -12.59 7.53 -10.74
N VAL A 246 -13.59 7.77 -9.89
CA VAL A 246 -14.99 7.77 -10.28
C VAL A 246 -15.35 9.04 -11.07
N ASP A 247 -14.68 10.16 -10.79
CA ASP A 247 -15.02 11.46 -11.39
C ASP A 247 -14.54 11.55 -12.84
N THR A 248 -13.36 11.01 -13.16
CA THR A 248 -12.91 10.88 -14.55
C THR A 248 -13.83 9.96 -15.33
N PHE A 249 -14.30 8.85 -14.75
CA PHE A 249 -15.27 7.97 -15.42
C PHE A 249 -16.60 8.67 -15.71
N LYS A 250 -17.14 9.42 -14.73
CA LYS A 250 -18.36 10.22 -14.92
C LYS A 250 -18.18 11.30 -15.99
N THR A 251 -17.00 11.91 -16.07
CA THR A 251 -16.68 12.93 -17.07
C THR A 251 -16.57 12.31 -18.46
N ALA A 252 -15.86 11.18 -18.59
CA ALA A 252 -15.75 10.43 -19.84
C ALA A 252 -17.14 10.05 -20.37
N LEU A 253 -18.03 9.52 -19.51
CA LEU A 253 -19.41 9.19 -19.89
C LEU A 253 -20.21 10.38 -20.47
N LYS A 254 -19.89 11.61 -20.04
CA LYS A 254 -20.54 12.83 -20.52
C LYS A 254 -19.88 13.41 -21.77
N THR A 255 -18.57 13.26 -21.91
CA THR A 255 -17.77 13.92 -22.95
C THR A 255 -17.57 13.02 -24.17
N ASP A 256 -17.11 11.78 -23.97
CA ASP A 256 -16.79 10.85 -25.05
C ASP A 256 -17.09 9.40 -24.65
N ARG A 257 -18.00 8.75 -25.40
CA ARG A 257 -18.39 7.36 -25.18
C ARG A 257 -17.24 6.38 -25.44
N LEU A 258 -16.30 6.69 -26.34
CA LEU A 258 -15.15 5.82 -26.63
C LEU A 258 -14.14 5.80 -25.48
N ASP A 259 -13.90 6.95 -24.85
CA ASP A 259 -13.09 7.03 -23.64
C ASP A 259 -13.76 6.30 -22.47
N ALA A 260 -15.09 6.43 -22.35
CA ALA A 260 -15.86 5.71 -21.34
C ALA A 260 -15.83 4.19 -21.58
N MET A 261 -15.95 3.73 -22.83
CA MET A 261 -15.82 2.33 -23.20
C MET A 261 -14.43 1.79 -22.93
N SER A 262 -13.39 2.57 -23.21
CA SER A 262 -12.00 2.20 -22.89
C SER A 262 -11.79 2.07 -21.37
N PHE A 263 -12.36 2.99 -20.59
CA PHE A 263 -12.36 2.90 -19.13
C PHE A 263 -13.10 1.66 -18.62
N ALA A 264 -14.27 1.36 -19.19
CA ALA A 264 -15.07 0.21 -18.80
C ALA A 264 -14.41 -1.13 -19.19
N ALA A 265 -13.78 -1.19 -20.36
CA ALA A 265 -13.10 -2.39 -20.85
C ALA A 265 -11.81 -2.71 -20.09
N THR A 266 -11.17 -1.70 -19.50
CA THR A 266 -9.92 -1.86 -18.73
C THR A 266 -10.14 -2.01 -17.22
N PHE A 267 -11.39 -1.91 -16.75
CA PHE A 267 -11.78 -2.09 -15.36
C PHE A 267 -11.97 -3.57 -15.01
#